data_AF-A0AAV4BHV0-F1
#
_entry.id   AF-A0AAV4BHV0-F1
#
_cell.length_a   1.000
_cell.length_b   1.000
_cell.length_c   1.000
_cell.angle_alpha   90.00
_cell.angle_beta   90.00
_cell.angle_gamma   90.00
#
_symmetry.space_group_name_H-M   'P 1'
#
loop_
_entity.id
_entity.type
_entity.pdbx_description
1 polymer ?
#
loop_
_entity_poly.entity_id
_entity_poly.type
_entity_poly.pdbx_seq_one_letter_code
_entity_poly.pdbx_strand_id
1 'polypeptide(L)'
;MHFYQQRKISLKTRINVMRAYVWSILLYGCECWTLPKDTEQRPEAVVMWFIRRIIKVSWTKRKTNADIMDMAGYKKFLLNTIRERQIKIFGHIIRADELKNY
;
A
#
# COMPACT_ATOMS: atom_id res chain seq x y z
N MET A 1 3.27 -18.10 -3.80
CA MET A 1 4.46 -17.22 -3.66
C MET A 1 5.53 -17.38 -4.76
N HIS A 2 5.41 -18.38 -5.66
CA HIS A 2 6.40 -18.65 -6.73
C HIS A 2 6.44 -17.59 -7.86
N PHE A 3 5.31 -16.92 -8.12
CA PHE A 3 5.17 -15.94 -9.21
C PHE A 3 6.11 -14.74 -9.10
N TYR A 4 6.26 -14.18 -7.89
CA TYR A 4 7.09 -12.98 -7.65
C TYR A 4 8.58 -13.20 -7.90
N GLN A 5 9.03 -14.46 -7.87
CA GLN A 5 10.43 -14.83 -7.98
C GLN A 5 10.85 -15.24 -9.40
N GLN A 6 9.90 -15.36 -10.34
CA GLN A 6 10.20 -15.78 -11.71
C GLN A 6 10.88 -14.67 -12.51
N ARG A 7 12.06 -14.98 -13.07
CA ARG A 7 12.82 -14.06 -13.93
C ARG A 7 12.27 -13.97 -15.36
N LYS A 8 11.46 -14.95 -15.79
CA LYS A 8 10.84 -14.98 -17.12
C LYS A 8 9.82 -13.85 -17.33
N ILE A 9 9.28 -13.30 -16.23
CA ILE A 9 8.25 -12.24 -16.26
C ILE A 9 8.91 -10.90 -15.99
N SER A 10 8.54 -9.88 -16.77
CA SER A 10 9.06 -8.52 -16.62
C SER A 10 8.88 -8.00 -15.18
N LEU A 11 9.84 -7.18 -14.72
CA LEU A 11 9.77 -6.57 -13.39
C LEU A 11 8.49 -5.73 -13.23
N LYS A 12 8.14 -4.96 -14.26
CA LYS A 12 6.94 -4.12 -14.31
C LYS A 12 5.66 -4.96 -14.08
N THR A 13 5.53 -6.09 -14.77
CA THR A 13 4.37 -6.98 -14.60
C THR A 13 4.29 -7.53 -13.17
N ARG A 14 5.41 -7.98 -12.60
CA ARG A 14 5.43 -8.50 -11.22
C ARG A 14 5.05 -7.43 -10.19
N ILE A 15 5.49 -6.19 -10.40
CA ILE A 15 5.12 -5.05 -9.55
C ILE A 15 3.64 -4.70 -9.69
N ASN A 16 3.10 -4.68 -10.91
CA ASN A 16 1.68 -4.41 -11.15
C ASN A 16 0.78 -5.47 -10.50
N VAL A 17 1.15 -6.75 -10.63
CA VAL A 17 0.44 -7.86 -9.98
C VAL A 17 0.50 -7.71 -8.47
N MET A 18 1.68 -7.46 -7.90
CA MET A 18 1.82 -7.19 -6.47
C MET A 18 0.94 -6.02 -6.03
N ARG A 19 0.93 -4.91 -6.77
CA ARG A 19 0.09 -3.76 -6.47
C ARG A 19 -1.38 -4.16 -6.45
N ALA A 20 -1.87 -4.87 -7.47
CA ALA A 20 -3.26 -5.30 -7.55
C ALA A 20 -3.70 -6.18 -6.37
N TYR A 21 -2.87 -7.12 -5.92
CA TYR A 21 -3.19 -8.02 -4.81
C TYR A 21 -2.95 -7.39 -3.43
N VAL A 22 -1.82 -6.72 -3.23
CA VAL A 22 -1.46 -6.18 -1.92
C VAL A 22 -2.31 -4.96 -1.59
N TRP A 23 -2.56 -4.07 -2.57
CA TRP A 23 -3.42 -2.92 -2.32
C TRP A 23 -4.87 -3.33 -2.09
N SER A 24 -5.39 -4.32 -2.80
CA SER A 24 -6.78 -4.77 -2.56
C SER A 24 -6.95 -5.29 -1.13
N ILE A 25 -5.98 -6.06 -0.62
CA ILE A 25 -6.00 -6.57 0.76
C ILE A 25 -5.86 -5.43 1.77
N LEU A 26 -4.91 -4.51 1.58
CA LEU A 26 -4.65 -3.41 2.53
C LEU A 26 -5.75 -2.33 2.52
N LEU A 27 -6.48 -2.20 1.42
CA LEU A 27 -7.60 -1.27 1.28
C LEU A 27 -8.95 -1.90 1.64
N TYR A 28 -8.99 -3.22 1.83
CA TYR A 28 -10.21 -3.90 2.23
C TYR A 28 -10.56 -3.55 3.67
N GLY A 29 -11.72 -2.90 3.87
CA GLY A 29 -12.18 -2.51 5.20
C GLY A 29 -11.31 -1.46 5.90
N CYS A 30 -10.39 -0.79 5.18
CA CYS A 30 -9.50 0.21 5.77
C CYS A 30 -10.25 1.41 6.39
N GLU A 31 -11.48 1.64 5.94
CA GLU A 31 -12.42 2.63 6.46
C GLU A 31 -12.78 2.38 7.93
N CYS A 32 -12.81 1.11 8.36
CA CYS A 32 -13.15 0.70 9.72
C CYS A 32 -11.93 0.46 10.61
N TRP A 33 -10.71 0.44 10.03
CA TRP A 33 -9.49 0.22 10.79
C TRP A 33 -9.05 1.48 11.50
N THR A 34 -8.73 1.37 12.78
CA THR A 34 -8.02 2.43 13.50
C THR A 34 -6.53 2.33 13.17
N LEU A 35 -5.96 3.37 12.57
CA LEU A 35 -4.52 3.48 12.31
C LEU A 35 -3.90 4.44 13.34
N PRO A 36 -3.47 3.96 14.51
CA PRO A 36 -2.76 4.80 15.46
C PRO A 36 -1.41 5.23 14.87
N LYS A 37 -0.93 6.41 15.29
CA LYS A 37 0.26 7.09 14.71
C LYS A 37 1.53 6.22 14.72
N ASP A 38 1.66 5.34 15.70
CA ASP A 38 2.76 4.39 15.85
C ASP A 38 2.74 3.26 14.79
N THR A 39 1.55 2.94 14.25
CA THR A 39 1.35 1.86 13.27
C THR A 39 1.04 2.35 11.87
N GLU A 40 0.86 3.65 11.69
CA GLU A 40 0.46 4.28 10.44
C GLU A 40 1.40 3.96 9.26
N GLN A 41 2.68 3.71 9.54
CA GLN A 41 3.68 3.34 8.54
C GLN A 41 3.70 1.85 8.18
N ARG A 42 3.02 0.98 8.95
CA ARG A 42 3.04 -0.48 8.74
C ARG A 42 2.56 -0.90 7.34
N PRO A 43 1.47 -0.33 6.78
CA PRO A 43 1.03 -0.69 5.43
C PRO A 43 2.10 -0.42 4.36
N GLU A 44 2.82 0.70 4.48
CA GLU A 44 3.92 1.02 3.56
C GLU A 44 5.12 0.10 3.75
N ALA A 45 5.43 -0.29 4.99
CA ALA A 45 6.49 -1.24 5.30
C ALA A 45 6.20 -2.63 4.68
N VAL A 46 4.95 -3.08 4.71
CA VAL A 46 4.51 -4.32 4.06
C VAL A 46 4.74 -4.24 2.54
N VAL A 47 4.32 -3.14 1.90
CA VAL A 47 4.55 -2.95 0.45
C VAL A 47 6.05 -2.94 0.13
N MET A 48 6.86 -2.22 0.93
CA MET A 48 8.31 -2.19 0.78
C MET A 48 8.93 -3.59 0.85
N TRP A 49 8.47 -4.43 1.79
CA TRP A 49 8.94 -5.81 1.93
C TRP A 49 8.66 -6.63 0.66
N PHE A 50 7.46 -6.52 0.09
CA PHE A 50 7.13 -7.18 -1.18
C PHE A 50 8.00 -6.69 -2.34
N ILE A 51 8.18 -5.37 -2.48
CA ILE A 51 8.99 -4.76 -3.54
C ILE A 51 10.44 -5.28 -3.46
N ARG A 52 11.04 -5.29 -2.27
CA ARG A 52 12.41 -5.81 -2.06
C ARG A 52 12.53 -7.27 -2.50
N ARG A 53 11.53 -8.09 -2.20
CA ARG A 53 11.48 -9.52 -2.58
C ARG A 53 11.31 -9.72 -4.09
N ILE A 54 10.61 -8.81 -4.78
CA ILE A 54 10.41 -8.84 -6.24
C ILE A 54 11.66 -8.40 -7.00
N ILE A 55 12.30 -7.30 -6.57
CA ILE A 55 13.48 -6.74 -7.25
C ILE A 55 14.71 -7.60 -7.01
N LYS A 56 14.80 -8.31 -5.87
CA LYS A 56 15.95 -9.16 -5.50
C LYS A 56 17.28 -8.37 -5.50
N VAL A 57 17.28 -7.18 -4.92
CA VAL A 57 18.51 -6.38 -4.76
C VAL A 57 19.46 -7.10 -3.80
N SER A 58 20.72 -7.29 -4.20
CA SER A 58 21.76 -7.78 -3.29
C SER A 58 21.94 -6.81 -2.12
N TRP A 59 22.00 -7.35 -0.91
CA TRP A 59 22.24 -6.57 0.31
C TRP A 59 23.56 -5.77 0.23
N THR A 60 24.55 -6.28 -0.51
CA THR A 60 25.86 -5.64 -0.73
C THR A 60 25.75 -4.28 -1.43
N LYS A 61 24.70 -4.06 -2.24
CA LYS A 61 24.51 -2.79 -2.95
C LYS A 61 24.04 -1.64 -2.05
N ARG A 62 23.75 -1.90 -0.76
CA ARG A 62 23.33 -0.91 0.26
C ARG A 62 22.31 0.13 -0.26
N LYS A 63 21.35 -0.31 -1.08
CA LYS A 63 20.33 0.57 -1.68
C LYS A 63 19.33 1.05 -0.65
N THR A 64 19.03 2.35 -0.68
CA THR A 64 18.06 2.96 0.23
C THR A 64 16.63 2.51 -0.11
N ASN A 65 15.68 2.74 0.81
CA ASN A 65 14.25 2.54 0.53
C ASN A 65 13.78 3.40 -0.65
N ALA A 66 14.29 4.63 -0.77
CA ALA A 66 13.96 5.54 -1.86
C ALA A 66 14.41 4.98 -3.22
N ASP A 67 15.67 4.52 -3.33
CA ASP A 67 16.21 3.93 -4.56
C ASP A 67 15.40 2.71 -5.02
N ILE A 68 14.95 1.89 -4.06
CA ILE A 68 14.18 0.68 -4.33
C ILE A 68 12.78 1.01 -4.81
N MET A 69 12.16 2.06 -4.28
CA MET A 69 10.88 2.57 -4.78
C MET A 69 11.01 3.17 -6.18
N ASP A 70 12.09 3.89 -6.45
CA ASP A 70 12.36 4.47 -7.76
C ASP A 70 12.60 3.37 -8.82
N MET A 71 13.43 2.37 -8.51
CA MET A 71 13.60 1.17 -9.34
C MET A 71 12.29 0.41 -9.57
N ALA A 72 11.35 0.46 -8.62
CA ALA A 72 10.04 -0.16 -8.74
C ALA A 72 9.04 0.67 -9.56
N GLY A 73 9.33 1.96 -9.83
CA GLY A 73 8.32 2.92 -10.30
C GLY A 73 7.14 3.01 -9.33
N TYR A 74 7.38 2.82 -8.02
CA TYR A 74 6.35 2.85 -6.99
C TYR A 74 6.41 4.18 -6.24
N LYS A 75 5.28 4.88 -6.23
CA LYS A 75 5.09 6.10 -5.43
C LYS A 75 4.22 5.77 -4.21
N LYS A 76 4.58 6.33 -3.06
CA LYS A 76 3.85 6.17 -1.80
C LYS A 76 2.49 6.88 -1.86
N PHE A 77 1.46 6.12 -2.19
CA PHE A 77 0.08 6.62 -2.21
C PHE A 77 -0.86 5.87 -1.28
N LEU A 78 -0.49 4.66 -0.84
CA LEU A 78 -1.38 3.78 -0.09
C LEU A 78 -1.94 4.44 1.18
N LEU A 79 -1.07 5.04 1.98
CA LEU A 79 -1.47 5.67 3.23
C LEU A 79 -2.42 6.86 2.98
N ASN A 80 -2.12 7.68 1.96
CA ASN A 80 -3.00 8.79 1.58
C ASN A 80 -4.36 8.27 1.10
N THR A 81 -4.39 7.21 0.29
CA THR A 81 -5.63 6.57 -0.16
C THR A 81 -6.46 6.03 1.02
N ILE A 82 -5.81 5.44 2.04
CA ILE A 82 -6.52 4.99 3.24
C ILE A 82 -7.14 6.17 3.99
N ARG A 83 -6.36 7.23 4.23
CA ARG A 83 -6.86 8.44 4.90
C ARG A 83 -8.02 9.09 4.13
N GLU A 84 -7.92 9.20 2.81
CA GLU A 84 -8.98 9.74 1.96
C GLU A 84 -10.28 8.93 2.10
N ARG A 85 -10.21 7.60 2.12
CA ARG A 85 -11.38 6.74 2.31
C ARG A 85 -11.99 6.89 3.71
N GLN A 86 -11.15 6.95 4.74
CA GLN A 86 -11.59 7.18 6.11
C GLN A 86 -12.31 8.53 6.25
N ILE A 87 -11.73 9.62 5.72
CA ILE A 87 -12.36 10.95 5.75
C ILE A 87 -13.70 10.94 5.00
N LYS A 88 -13.77 10.26 3.85
CA LYS A 88 -15.04 10.12 3.11
C LYS A 88 -16.12 9.44 3.94
N ILE A 89 -15.82 8.31 4.59
CA ILE A 89 -16.83 7.61 5.40
C ILE A 89 -17.26 8.44 6.61
N PHE A 90 -16.32 9.10 7.30
CA PHE A 90 -16.66 10.05 8.37
C PHE A 90 -17.59 11.16 7.88
N GLY A 91 -17.30 11.74 6.71
CA GLY A 91 -18.16 12.75 6.11
C GLY A 91 -19.54 12.23 5.71
N HIS A 92 -19.69 10.94 5.37
CA HIS A 92 -21.00 10.33 5.15
C HIS A 92 -21.79 10.14 6.46
N ILE A 93 -21.11 9.73 7.53
CA ILE A 93 -21.73 9.54 8.86
C ILE A 93 -22.25 10.87 9.40
N ILE A 94 -21.45 11.94 9.35
CA ILE A 94 -21.83 13.27 9.85
C ILE A 94 -23.08 13.78 9.12
N ARG A 95 -23.09 13.71 7.78
CA ARG A 95 -24.26 14.14 6.98
C ARG A 95 -25.51 13.29 7.23
N ALA A 96 -25.34 11.98 7.44
CA ALA A 96 -26.46 11.10 7.74
C ALA A 96 -27.05 11.38 9.15
N ASP A 97 -26.23 11.82 10.09
CA ASP A 97 -26.67 12.25 11.42
C ASP A 97 -27.42 13.58 11.37
N GLU A 98 -26.90 14.57 10.63
CA GLU A 98 -27.58 15.85 10.38
C GLU A 98 -28.99 15.66 9.78
N LEU A 99 -29.17 14.69 8.88
CA LEU A 99 -30.46 14.38 8.26
C LEU A 99 -31.46 13.67 9.20
N LYS A 100 -30.98 13.01 10.26
CA LYS A 100 -31.84 12.36 11.26
C LYS A 100 -32.31 13.31 12.36
N ASN A 101 -31.66 14.47 12.48
CA ASN A 101 -31.97 15.49 13.47
C ASN A 101 -33.05 16.50 12.99
N TYR A 102 -33.77 16.16 11.92
CA TYR A 102 -34.98 16.82 11.40
C TYR A 102 -36.13 15.81 11.38
#